data_AF-A0A8S4GSC7-F1
#
_entry.id   AF-A0A8S4GSC7-F1
#
_cell.length_a   1.000
_cell.length_b   1.000
_cell.length_c   1.000
_cell.angle_alpha   90.00
_cell.angle_beta   90.00
_cell.angle_gamma   90.00
#
_symmetry.space_group_name_H-M   'P 1'
#
loop_
_entity.id
_entity.type
_entity.pdbx_description
1 polymer ?
#
loop_
_entity_poly.entity_id
_entity_poly.type
_entity_poly.pdbx_seq_one_letter_code
_entity_poly.pdbx_strand_id
1 'polypeptide(L)'
;MEEGGGPSGPKKPAKQRRVGEALSLEQFAAARKSGYDKRHEIQKKKNLSAKRVNKLRKLMRQMAEKGELAPVLPGAPADEEATEGGGGPGREAEEQQRRATPREKRRGPQEEDEPVAPEGGKERRAGKKRRHFDTLKKYSGQQRTKRAEAEAARAEAHRAAEERQRKAEETQKRRKEKTAVLRKRTRRGQPVMKHRLDDILGKLTGGVCSRRARASTHVTDTAVAERVDVTCHARGV
;
A
#
# COMPACT_ATOMS: atom_id res chain seq x y z
N MET A 1 -20.54 -31.45 13.43
CA MET A 1 -19.36 -32.21 12.95
C MET A 1 -18.13 -31.53 13.51
N GLU A 2 -17.71 -31.94 14.70
CA GLU A 2 -16.52 -31.43 15.38
C GLU A 2 -15.32 -32.27 14.97
N GLU A 3 -14.36 -31.67 14.26
CA GLU A 3 -13.11 -32.33 13.93
C GLU A 3 -12.05 -32.07 15.02
N GLY A 4 -11.84 -33.10 15.83
CA GLY A 4 -10.53 -33.64 16.23
C GLY A 4 -9.38 -32.67 16.55
N GLY A 5 -9.36 -32.12 17.77
CA GLY A 5 -8.14 -31.59 18.40
C GLY A 5 -7.27 -32.73 18.96
N GLY A 6 -6.32 -33.22 18.17
CA GLY A 6 -5.37 -34.25 18.61
C GLY A 6 -4.41 -33.76 19.71
N PRO A 7 -4.03 -34.61 20.69
CA PRO A 7 -3.20 -34.23 21.82
C PRO A 7 -1.76 -33.91 21.40
N SER A 8 -1.31 -32.69 21.72
CA SER A 8 0.08 -32.28 21.51
C SER A 8 1.01 -33.01 22.48
N GLY A 9 1.77 -33.98 21.96
CA GLY A 9 2.75 -34.73 22.74
C GLY A 9 3.90 -33.86 23.33
N PRO A 10 4.64 -34.40 24.31
CA PRO A 10 5.70 -33.68 25.01
C PRO A 10 6.84 -33.27 24.07
N LYS A 11 7.19 -31.97 24.10
CA LYS A 11 8.26 -31.39 23.29
C LYS A 11 9.62 -31.86 23.81
N LYS A 12 10.35 -32.65 23.01
CA LYS A 12 11.72 -33.08 23.32
C LYS A 12 12.66 -31.87 23.44
N PRO A 13 13.64 -31.88 24.38
CA PRO A 13 14.57 -30.78 24.55
C PRO A 13 15.44 -30.60 23.30
N ALA A 14 15.60 -29.34 22.87
CA ALA A 14 16.43 -29.00 21.71
C ALA A 14 17.91 -29.28 22.03
N LYS A 15 18.52 -30.23 21.33
CA LYS A 15 19.98 -30.46 21.40
C LYS A 15 20.71 -29.20 20.95
N GLN A 16 21.60 -28.69 21.80
CA GLN A 16 22.49 -27.57 21.47
C GLN A 16 23.43 -28.02 20.34
N ARG A 17 23.39 -27.32 19.20
CA ARG A 17 24.21 -27.61 18.02
C ARG A 17 25.65 -27.20 18.29
N ARG A 18 26.62 -28.00 17.87
CA ARG A 18 28.04 -27.63 17.95
C ARG A 18 28.37 -26.62 16.84
N VAL A 19 29.13 -25.58 17.18
CA VAL A 19 29.58 -24.58 16.20
C VAL A 19 30.43 -25.29 15.13
N GLY A 20 30.02 -25.20 13.87
CA GLY A 20 30.66 -25.90 12.74
C GLY A 20 29.92 -27.15 12.24
N GLU A 21 28.85 -27.58 12.90
CA GLU A 21 28.03 -28.71 12.44
C GLU A 21 27.17 -28.30 11.23
N ALA A 22 27.49 -28.87 10.07
CA ALA A 22 26.77 -28.63 8.82
C ALA A 22 25.27 -28.91 8.98
N LEU A 23 24.44 -28.14 8.28
CA LEU A 23 23.00 -28.39 8.22
C LEU A 23 22.78 -29.81 7.68
N SER A 24 21.88 -30.58 8.32
CA SER A 24 21.50 -31.88 7.77
C SER A 24 20.93 -31.71 6.37
N LEU A 25 21.11 -32.70 5.49
CA LEU A 25 20.61 -32.67 4.11
C LEU A 25 19.10 -32.36 4.06
N GLU A 26 18.33 -32.84 5.02
CA GLU A 26 16.90 -32.52 5.17
C GLU A 26 16.66 -31.04 5.52
N GLN A 27 17.43 -30.47 6.45
CA GLN A 27 17.35 -29.04 6.78
C GLN A 27 17.80 -28.16 5.60
N PHE A 28 18.80 -28.60 4.84
CA PHE A 28 19.27 -27.92 3.65
C PHE A 28 18.21 -27.96 2.53
N ALA A 29 17.55 -29.10 2.32
CA ALA A 29 16.45 -29.25 1.37
C ALA A 29 15.24 -28.38 1.77
N ALA A 30 14.91 -28.34 3.07
CA ALA A 30 13.84 -27.50 3.60
C ALA A 30 14.17 -26.00 3.50
N ALA A 31 15.43 -25.59 3.69
CA ALA A 31 15.84 -24.20 3.63
C ALA A 31 15.65 -23.55 2.25
N ARG A 32 15.65 -24.34 1.16
CA ARG A 32 15.35 -23.83 -0.20
C ARG A 32 13.88 -23.47 -0.40
N LYS A 33 12.97 -24.06 0.39
CA LYS A 33 11.54 -23.72 0.40
C LYS A 33 11.32 -22.72 1.51
N SER A 34 11.31 -21.43 1.19
CA SER A 34 10.97 -20.42 2.20
C SER A 34 9.55 -20.70 2.72
N GLY A 35 9.42 -21.13 3.98
CA GLY A 35 8.12 -21.25 4.66
C GLY A 35 7.46 -19.90 4.95
N TYR A 36 8.00 -18.83 4.37
CA TYR A 36 7.60 -17.46 4.56
C TYR A 36 6.49 -17.10 3.55
N ASP A 37 5.24 -17.26 3.98
CA ASP A 37 4.12 -16.67 3.27
C ASP A 37 3.95 -15.20 3.68
N LYS A 38 4.37 -14.30 2.78
CA LYS A 38 4.23 -12.84 2.91
C LYS A 38 2.82 -12.43 3.32
N ARG A 39 1.78 -13.08 2.77
CA ARG A 39 0.39 -12.70 3.00
C ARG A 39 -0.03 -13.01 4.44
N HIS A 40 0.33 -14.19 4.91
CA HIS A 40 0.05 -14.63 6.28
C HIS A 40 0.77 -13.75 7.32
N GLU A 41 1.99 -13.31 7.06
CA GLU A 41 2.70 -12.38 7.95
C GLU A 41 2.07 -11.00 8.01
N ILE A 42 1.66 -10.46 6.86
CA ILE A 42 0.94 -9.18 6.81
C ILE A 42 -0.36 -9.30 7.61
N GLN A 43 -1.09 -10.40 7.48
CA GLN A 43 -2.31 -10.65 8.24
C GLN A 43 -2.05 -10.75 9.75
N LYS A 44 -0.98 -11.45 10.17
CA LYS A 44 -0.54 -11.49 11.58
C LYS A 44 -0.24 -10.09 12.11
N LYS A 45 0.50 -9.27 11.36
CA LYS A 45 0.82 -7.88 11.75
C LYS A 45 -0.45 -7.03 11.88
N LYS A 46 -1.40 -7.14 10.94
CA LYS A 46 -2.70 -6.44 11.01
C LYS A 46 -3.53 -6.87 12.22
N ASN A 47 -3.56 -8.17 12.53
CA ASN A 47 -4.29 -8.68 13.69
C ASN A 47 -3.65 -8.19 15.01
N LEU A 48 -2.32 -8.12 15.09
CA LEU A 48 -1.63 -7.57 16.25
C LEU A 48 -1.88 -6.06 16.42
N SER A 49 -1.89 -5.29 15.33
CA SER A 49 -2.21 -3.85 15.41
C SER A 49 -3.67 -3.62 15.83
N ALA A 50 -4.62 -4.40 15.29
CA ALA A 50 -6.02 -4.32 15.69
C ALA A 50 -6.22 -4.62 17.18
N LYS A 51 -5.55 -5.66 17.70
CA LYS A 51 -5.57 -5.98 19.15
C LYS A 51 -5.03 -4.83 20.01
N ARG A 52 -3.94 -4.17 19.57
CA ARG A 52 -3.38 -2.99 20.27
C ARG A 52 -4.36 -1.82 20.28
N VAL A 53 -4.99 -1.52 19.15
CA VAL A 53 -5.99 -0.44 19.03
C VAL A 53 -7.21 -0.74 19.91
N ASN A 54 -7.72 -1.97 19.89
CA ASN A 54 -8.86 -2.36 20.72
C ASN A 54 -8.52 -2.31 22.21
N LYS A 55 -7.31 -2.74 22.60
CA LYS A 55 -6.82 -2.60 23.98
C LYS A 55 -6.74 -1.14 24.40
N LEU A 56 -6.20 -0.26 23.55
CA LEU A 56 -6.13 1.17 23.82
C LEU A 56 -7.52 1.79 23.96
N ARG A 57 -8.45 1.49 23.04
CA ARG A 57 -9.85 1.95 23.11
C ARG A 57 -10.52 1.50 24.41
N LYS A 58 -10.30 0.25 24.83
CA LYS A 58 -10.84 -0.28 26.09
C LYS A 58 -10.25 0.44 27.31
N LEU A 59 -8.94 0.68 27.32
CA LEU A 59 -8.29 1.45 28.38
C LEU A 59 -8.78 2.90 28.43
N MET A 60 -8.94 3.56 27.28
CA MET A 60 -9.50 4.91 27.23
C MET A 60 -10.92 4.96 27.77
N ARG A 61 -11.77 3.97 27.47
CA ARG A 61 -13.11 3.85 28.07
C ARG A 61 -13.04 3.67 29.58
N GLN A 62 -12.19 2.77 30.07
CA GLN A 62 -12.00 2.54 31.51
C GLN A 62 -11.49 3.78 32.25
N MET A 63 -10.56 4.54 31.64
CA MET A 63 -10.05 5.78 32.23
C MET A 63 -11.09 6.91 32.22
N ALA A 64 -11.94 6.96 31.20
CA ALA A 64 -13.08 7.87 31.15
C ALA A 64 -14.14 7.52 32.20
N GLU A 65 -14.45 6.22 32.37
CA GLU A 65 -15.36 5.72 33.41
C GLU A 65 -14.84 6.01 34.82
N LYS A 66 -13.52 5.95 35.03
CA LYS A 66 -12.87 6.30 36.30
C LYS A 66 -12.74 7.79 36.56
N GLY A 67 -13.12 8.65 35.60
CA GLY A 67 -13.01 10.10 35.73
C GLY A 67 -11.58 10.66 35.73
N GLU A 68 -10.58 9.83 35.43
CA GLU A 68 -9.16 10.25 35.35
C GLU A 68 -8.85 10.95 34.02
N LEU A 69 -9.66 10.70 32.97
CA LEU A 69 -9.66 11.51 31.76
C LEU A 69 -10.79 12.55 31.87
N ALA A 70 -10.44 13.83 31.73
CA ALA A 70 -11.41 14.90 31.57
C ALA A 70 -12.42 14.50 30.49
N PRO A 71 -13.74 14.64 30.74
CA PRO A 71 -14.75 14.27 29.77
C PRO A 71 -14.50 15.06 28.50
N VAL A 72 -14.12 14.36 27.43
CA VAL A 72 -14.14 14.95 26.10
C VAL A 72 -15.62 15.23 25.84
N LEU A 73 -15.98 16.51 25.91
CA LEU A 73 -17.34 17.02 25.66
C LEU A 73 -17.98 16.26 24.49
N PRO A 74 -19.14 15.60 24.68
CA PRO A 74 -19.87 14.97 23.60
C PRO A 74 -20.54 16.09 22.80
N GLY A 75 -19.79 16.66 21.86
CA GLY A 75 -20.21 17.80 21.03
C GLY A 75 -19.65 17.75 19.62
N ALA A 76 -19.31 16.55 19.12
CA ALA A 76 -19.04 16.33 17.70
C ALA A 76 -19.84 15.09 17.27
N PRO A 77 -20.70 15.21 16.25
CA PRO A 77 -21.85 14.34 16.04
C PRO A 77 -21.44 12.89 15.76
N ALA A 78 -22.14 12.01 16.46
CA ALA A 78 -22.32 10.63 16.07
C ALA A 78 -23.34 10.58 14.92
N ASP A 79 -22.86 10.48 13.69
CA ASP A 79 -23.67 10.01 12.56
C ASP A 79 -23.35 8.53 12.31
N GLU A 80 -24.01 7.67 13.10
CA GLU A 80 -24.39 6.34 12.62
C GLU A 80 -25.87 6.41 12.26
N GLU A 81 -26.17 6.60 10.98
CA GLU A 81 -27.42 6.13 10.39
C GLU A 81 -27.07 5.39 9.11
N ALA A 82 -27.54 4.16 9.04
CA ALA A 82 -27.42 3.30 7.89
C ALA A 82 -28.22 3.89 6.73
N THR A 83 -27.55 4.16 5.60
CA THR A 83 -28.24 4.28 4.32
C THR A 83 -27.63 3.27 3.36
N GLU A 84 -28.33 2.15 3.19
CA GLU A 84 -28.21 1.33 2.00
C GLU A 84 -28.51 2.20 0.76
N GLY A 85 -27.62 2.15 -0.23
CA GLY A 85 -27.91 2.56 -1.60
C GLY A 85 -27.55 4.00 -1.96
N GLY A 86 -26.65 4.15 -2.94
CA GLY A 86 -26.51 5.40 -3.70
C GLY A 86 -25.06 5.80 -3.95
N GLY A 87 -24.57 5.55 -5.16
CA GLY A 87 -23.29 6.06 -5.60
C GLY A 87 -23.27 7.59 -5.71
N GLY A 88 -22.15 8.20 -5.34
CA GLY A 88 -21.85 9.61 -5.59
C GLY A 88 -20.39 9.94 -5.27
N PRO A 89 -19.58 10.40 -6.25
CA PRO A 89 -18.20 10.79 -6.03
C PRO A 89 -18.13 12.25 -5.56
N GLY A 90 -17.43 12.53 -4.46
CA GLY A 90 -17.23 13.91 -4.03
C GLY A 90 -16.81 14.07 -2.58
N ARG A 91 -15.57 13.71 -2.25
CA ARG A 91 -14.92 14.11 -0.98
C ARG A 91 -13.43 14.38 -1.23
N GLU A 92 -13.14 15.49 -1.92
CA GLU A 92 -11.78 16.07 -2.03
C GLU A 92 -11.69 17.49 -1.42
N ALA A 93 -12.74 17.99 -0.76
CA ALA A 93 -12.77 19.38 -0.30
C ALA A 93 -12.49 19.60 1.21
N GLU A 94 -12.22 18.57 2.01
CA GLU A 94 -12.16 18.70 3.49
C GLU A 94 -10.80 18.32 4.10
N GLU A 95 -9.69 18.51 3.39
CA GLU A 95 -8.32 18.22 3.90
C GLU A 95 -7.37 19.43 3.93
N GLN A 96 -7.90 20.68 3.87
CA GLN A 96 -7.05 21.88 3.95
C GLN A 96 -7.20 22.74 5.23
N GLN A 97 -8.13 22.44 6.15
CA GLN A 97 -8.37 23.30 7.33
C GLN A 97 -7.76 22.83 8.66
N ARG A 98 -7.03 21.71 8.74
CA ARG A 98 -6.48 21.19 10.03
C ARG A 98 -4.96 21.35 10.21
N ARG A 99 -4.31 22.31 9.52
CA ARG A 99 -2.83 22.48 9.57
C ARG A 99 -2.31 23.77 10.21
N ALA A 100 -3.13 24.53 10.92
CA ALA A 100 -2.68 25.70 11.66
C ALA A 100 -3.19 25.69 13.11
N THR A 101 -2.55 24.93 13.99
CA THR A 101 -2.50 25.30 15.41
C THR A 101 -1.03 25.51 15.81
N PRO A 102 -0.64 26.71 16.25
CA PRO A 102 0.69 26.95 16.78
C PRO A 102 0.78 26.28 18.15
N ARG A 103 1.73 25.36 18.29
CA ARG A 103 2.01 24.63 19.53
C ARG A 103 2.61 25.60 20.55
N GLU A 104 1.74 26.06 21.43
CA GLU A 104 2.02 26.94 22.56
C GLU A 104 3.13 26.34 23.45
N LYS A 105 4.19 27.12 23.65
CA LYS A 105 5.29 26.84 24.57
C LYS A 105 4.78 26.93 26.01
N ARG A 106 4.39 25.80 26.60
CA ARG A 106 4.35 25.66 28.06
C ARG A 106 5.78 25.59 28.59
N ARG A 107 6.29 26.73 29.08
CA ARG A 107 7.39 26.80 30.05
C ARG A 107 6.84 26.35 31.41
N GLY A 108 7.35 25.25 31.94
CA GLY A 108 7.27 24.96 33.37
C GLY A 108 8.45 25.61 34.10
N PRO A 109 8.29 26.08 35.33
CA PRO A 109 9.39 26.51 36.18
C PRO A 109 10.02 25.25 36.81
N GLN A 110 11.34 25.12 36.72
CA GLN A 110 12.10 24.18 37.55
C GLN A 110 13.10 24.99 38.36
N GLU A 111 13.02 24.77 39.66
CA GLU A 111 13.87 25.24 40.74
C GLU A 111 15.34 24.88 40.53
N GLU A 112 16.18 25.81 41.01
CA GLU A 112 17.40 25.65 41.79
C GLU A 112 18.27 24.39 41.58
N ASP A 113 19.46 24.61 41.02
CA ASP A 113 20.69 24.06 41.59
C ASP A 113 21.89 24.93 41.15
N GLU A 114 22.56 25.50 42.15
CA GLU A 114 23.79 26.29 42.09
C GLU A 114 24.98 25.37 41.74
N PRO A 115 25.83 25.74 40.74
CA PRO A 115 27.24 25.42 40.92
C PRO A 115 28.15 26.61 40.59
N VAL A 116 28.76 27.13 41.65
CA VAL A 116 30.19 27.48 41.81
C VAL A 116 30.95 27.72 40.50
N ALA A 117 31.32 28.98 40.29
CA ALA A 117 32.11 29.48 39.17
C ALA A 117 33.51 28.84 39.06
N PRO A 118 33.89 28.35 37.86
CA PRO A 118 35.26 28.42 37.40
C PRO A 118 35.41 29.66 36.49
N GLU A 119 35.98 30.73 37.05
CA GLU A 119 36.53 31.82 36.27
C GLU A 119 37.76 31.32 35.48
N GLY A 120 37.61 31.14 34.18
CA GLY A 120 38.73 30.87 33.28
C GLY A 120 38.32 30.27 31.94
N GLY A 121 38.30 31.09 30.89
CA GLY A 121 38.26 30.60 29.50
C GLY A 121 37.11 31.12 28.63
N LYS A 122 36.94 32.45 28.52
CA LYS A 122 35.89 33.06 27.68
C LYS A 122 36.21 33.10 26.17
N GLU A 123 37.43 32.83 25.72
CA GLU A 123 37.78 33.02 24.30
C GLU A 123 37.60 31.79 23.38
N ARG A 124 37.56 30.55 23.91
CA ARG A 124 37.39 29.34 23.07
C ARG A 124 35.93 28.93 22.79
N ARG A 125 34.92 29.63 23.36
CA ARG A 125 33.49 29.26 23.22
C ARG A 125 32.77 29.90 22.02
N ALA A 126 33.31 30.96 21.40
CA ALA A 126 32.65 31.66 20.30
C ALA A 126 32.62 30.84 18.97
N GLY A 127 33.67 30.08 18.67
CA GLY A 127 33.76 29.29 17.44
C GLY A 127 32.80 28.08 17.38
N LYS A 128 32.49 27.45 18.53
CA LYS A 128 31.56 26.30 18.58
C LYS A 128 30.11 26.68 18.27
N LYS A 129 29.66 27.89 18.65
CA LYS A 129 28.29 28.34 18.40
C LYS A 129 28.01 28.62 16.91
N ARG A 130 28.98 29.17 16.17
CA ARG A 130 28.85 29.41 14.71
C ARG A 130 28.70 28.09 13.93
N ARG A 131 29.51 27.07 14.28
CA ARG A 131 29.42 25.73 13.65
C ARG A 131 28.06 25.06 13.86
N HIS A 132 27.48 25.18 15.06
CA HIS A 132 26.16 24.63 15.37
C HIS A 132 25.04 25.27 14.53
N PHE A 133 25.10 26.59 14.32
CA PHE A 133 24.13 27.31 13.51
C PHE A 133 24.20 26.90 12.02
N ASP A 134 25.41 26.74 11.49
CA ASP A 134 25.61 26.28 10.10
C ASP A 134 25.08 24.85 9.88
N THR A 135 25.26 23.95 10.85
CA THR A 135 24.67 22.60 10.78
C THR A 135 23.15 22.61 10.81
N LEU A 136 22.51 23.47 11.60
CA LEU A 136 21.05 23.61 11.61
C LEU A 136 20.51 24.13 10.28
N LYS A 137 21.20 25.12 9.68
CA LYS A 137 20.83 25.69 8.38
C LYS A 137 20.93 24.65 7.26
N LYS A 138 21.93 23.78 7.29
CA LYS A 138 22.05 22.65 6.35
C LYS A 138 20.89 21.65 6.51
N TYR A 139 20.53 21.29 7.75
CA TYR A 139 19.46 20.34 8.01
C TYR A 139 18.08 20.88 7.62
N SER A 140 17.81 22.17 7.84
CA SER A 140 16.56 22.80 7.40
C SER A 140 16.46 22.89 5.88
N GLY A 141 17.58 23.14 5.18
CA GLY A 141 17.66 23.05 3.72
C GLY A 141 17.32 21.64 3.21
N GLN A 142 17.93 20.60 3.79
CA GLN A 142 17.64 19.20 3.43
C GLN A 142 16.20 18.76 3.73
N GLN A 143 15.60 19.27 4.81
CA GLN A 143 14.19 19.02 5.13
C GLN A 143 13.26 19.64 4.09
N ARG A 144 13.59 20.84 3.59
CA ARG A 144 12.81 21.51 2.54
C ARG A 144 12.88 20.76 1.22
N THR A 145 14.07 20.34 0.79
CA THR A 145 14.22 19.56 -0.45
C THR A 145 13.50 18.22 -0.35
N LYS A 146 13.66 17.48 0.75
CA LYS A 146 12.94 16.21 0.96
C LYS A 146 11.42 16.36 0.98
N ARG A 147 10.90 17.47 1.52
CA ARG A 147 9.46 17.75 1.49
C ARG A 147 8.99 18.08 0.08
N ALA A 148 9.74 18.91 -0.66
CA ALA A 148 9.42 19.24 -2.04
C ALA A 148 9.45 18.01 -2.95
N GLU A 149 10.46 17.14 -2.80
CA GLU A 149 10.56 15.87 -3.53
C GLU A 149 9.41 14.91 -3.18
N ALA A 150 9.06 14.79 -1.90
CA ALA A 150 7.95 13.95 -1.46
C ALA A 150 6.59 14.49 -1.96
N GLU A 151 6.42 15.81 -2.03
CA GLU A 151 5.23 16.45 -2.57
C GLU A 151 5.13 16.25 -4.09
N ALA A 152 6.23 16.44 -4.82
CA ALA A 152 6.30 16.16 -6.25
C ALA A 152 5.98 14.68 -6.55
N ALA A 153 6.55 13.74 -5.80
CA ALA A 153 6.28 12.31 -5.95
C ALA A 153 4.81 11.95 -5.66
N ARG A 154 4.17 12.62 -4.69
CA ARG A 154 2.73 12.44 -4.42
C ARG A 154 1.87 12.99 -5.55
N ALA A 155 2.21 14.16 -6.09
CA ALA A 155 1.51 14.76 -7.22
C ALA A 155 1.61 13.89 -8.48
N GLU A 156 2.80 13.34 -8.77
CA GLU A 156 3.00 12.38 -9.87
C GLU A 156 2.21 11.08 -9.67
N ALA A 157 2.22 10.53 -8.45
CA ALA A 157 1.43 9.35 -8.12
C ALA A 157 -0.07 9.60 -8.28
N HIS A 158 -0.56 10.78 -7.90
CA HIS A 158 -1.96 11.17 -8.09
C HIS A 158 -2.34 11.25 -9.57
N ARG A 159 -1.52 11.94 -10.37
CA ARG A 159 -1.71 12.03 -11.84
C ARG A 159 -1.71 10.64 -12.49
N ALA A 160 -0.78 9.77 -12.11
CA ALA A 160 -0.73 8.41 -12.62
C ALA A 160 -1.95 7.57 -12.19
N ALA A 161 -2.50 7.79 -11.00
CA ALA A 161 -3.71 7.14 -10.53
C ALA A 161 -4.94 7.63 -11.31
N GLU A 162 -5.09 8.94 -11.50
CA GLU A 162 -6.16 9.54 -12.30
C GLU A 162 -6.13 9.03 -13.74
N GLU A 163 -4.97 8.97 -14.39
CA GLU A 163 -4.86 8.44 -15.75
C GLU A 163 -5.29 6.97 -15.83
N ARG A 164 -4.93 6.16 -14.83
CA ARG A 164 -5.37 4.76 -14.76
C ARG A 164 -6.87 4.65 -14.57
N GLN A 165 -7.45 5.50 -13.73
CA GLN A 165 -8.91 5.56 -13.52
C GLN A 165 -9.62 5.98 -14.80
N ARG A 166 -9.18 7.04 -15.49
CA ARG A 166 -9.74 7.49 -16.77
C ARG A 166 -9.70 6.39 -17.82
N LYS A 167 -8.57 5.69 -17.96
CA LYS A 167 -8.44 4.55 -18.88
C LYS A 167 -9.39 3.42 -18.49
N ALA A 168 -9.50 3.10 -17.19
CA ALA A 168 -10.42 2.07 -16.71
C ALA A 168 -11.88 2.44 -17.02
N GLU A 169 -12.31 3.66 -16.73
CA GLU A 169 -13.65 4.16 -17.03
C GLU A 169 -13.95 4.14 -18.52
N GLU A 170 -13.01 4.56 -19.37
CA GLU A 170 -13.17 4.50 -20.82
C GLU A 170 -13.37 3.06 -21.30
N THR A 171 -12.56 2.10 -20.82
CA THR A 171 -12.76 0.69 -21.16
C THR A 171 -14.10 0.16 -20.66
N GLN A 172 -14.57 0.60 -19.50
CA GLN A 172 -15.88 0.22 -18.98
C GLN A 172 -17.01 0.82 -19.81
N LYS A 173 -16.94 2.09 -20.21
CA LYS A 173 -17.90 2.74 -21.11
C LYS A 173 -17.99 1.99 -22.44
N ARG A 174 -16.84 1.70 -23.07
CA ARG A 174 -16.77 0.89 -24.30
C ARG A 174 -17.38 -0.50 -24.12
N ARG A 175 -17.15 -1.16 -22.98
CA ARG A 175 -17.79 -2.46 -22.66
C ARG A 175 -19.30 -2.31 -22.54
N LYS A 176 -19.79 -1.33 -21.78
CA LYS A 176 -21.22 -1.07 -21.58
C LYS A 176 -21.92 -0.79 -22.91
N GLU A 177 -21.36 0.07 -23.75
CA GLU A 177 -21.88 0.37 -25.09
C GLU A 177 -21.96 -0.89 -25.96
N LYS A 178 -20.88 -1.69 -26.04
CA LYS A 178 -20.89 -2.97 -26.76
C LYS A 178 -21.97 -3.92 -26.22
N THR A 179 -22.08 -4.05 -24.91
CA THR A 179 -23.12 -4.91 -24.31
C THR A 179 -24.53 -4.38 -24.58
N ALA A 180 -24.74 -3.07 -24.56
CA ALA A 180 -26.03 -2.46 -24.86
C ALA A 180 -26.43 -2.74 -26.31
N VAL A 181 -25.51 -2.59 -27.26
CA VAL A 181 -25.73 -2.92 -28.68
C VAL A 181 -26.10 -4.40 -28.86
N LEU A 182 -25.38 -5.33 -28.22
CA LEU A 182 -25.67 -6.77 -28.28
C LEU A 182 -26.98 -7.18 -27.60
N ARG A 183 -27.44 -6.38 -26.63
CA ARG A 183 -28.71 -6.58 -25.90
C ARG A 183 -29.91 -5.91 -26.59
N LYS A 184 -29.72 -5.13 -27.66
CA LYS A 184 -30.83 -4.58 -28.45
C LYS A 184 -31.74 -5.71 -28.95
N ARG A 185 -33.04 -5.50 -28.81
CA ARG A 185 -34.10 -6.43 -29.25
C ARG A 185 -34.98 -5.76 -30.31
N THR A 186 -35.52 -6.57 -31.21
CA THR A 186 -36.54 -6.16 -32.19
C THR A 186 -37.88 -5.93 -31.49
N ARG A 187 -38.86 -5.36 -32.20
CA ARG A 187 -40.22 -5.14 -31.67
C ARG A 187 -40.88 -6.43 -31.15
N ARG A 188 -40.50 -7.60 -31.68
CA ARG A 188 -40.97 -8.93 -31.26
C ARG A 188 -40.16 -9.53 -30.11
N GLY A 189 -39.25 -8.76 -29.50
CA GLY A 189 -38.41 -9.21 -28.37
C GLY A 189 -37.22 -10.08 -28.75
N GLN A 190 -37.03 -10.41 -30.04
CA GLN A 190 -35.90 -11.20 -30.50
C GLN A 190 -34.62 -10.34 -30.51
N PRO A 191 -33.45 -10.90 -30.20
CA PRO A 191 -32.20 -10.15 -30.29
C PRO A 191 -31.94 -9.70 -31.73
N VAL A 192 -31.41 -8.49 -31.89
CA VAL A 192 -31.03 -7.98 -33.22
C VAL A 192 -29.82 -8.79 -33.74
N MET A 193 -30.08 -9.68 -34.70
CA MET A 193 -29.09 -10.64 -35.19
C MET A 193 -27.87 -9.99 -35.83
N LYS A 194 -28.02 -8.82 -36.48
CA LYS A 194 -26.92 -8.06 -37.09
C LYS A 194 -25.73 -7.92 -36.14
N HIS A 195 -25.97 -7.37 -34.94
CA HIS A 195 -24.90 -7.13 -33.95
C HIS A 195 -24.29 -8.41 -33.39
N ARG A 196 -25.07 -9.50 -33.32
CA ARG A 196 -24.57 -10.81 -32.86
C ARG A 196 -23.72 -11.50 -33.92
N LEU A 197 -24.11 -11.40 -35.18
CA LEU A 197 -23.34 -11.92 -36.31
C LEU A 197 -22.01 -11.16 -36.42
N ASP A 198 -22.01 -9.84 -36.28
CA ASP A 198 -20.77 -9.04 -36.28
C ASP A 198 -19.80 -9.47 -35.16
N ASP A 199 -20.31 -9.78 -33.95
CA ASP A 199 -19.50 -10.29 -32.83
C ASP A 199 -18.96 -11.71 -33.09
N ILE A 200 -19.78 -12.60 -33.66
CA ILE A 200 -19.35 -13.96 -34.04
C ILE A 200 -18.29 -13.89 -35.15
N LEU A 201 -18.54 -13.11 -36.20
CA LEU A 201 -17.60 -12.92 -37.30
C LEU A 201 -16.31 -12.27 -36.80
N GLY A 202 -16.38 -11.28 -35.92
CA GLY A 202 -15.20 -10.67 -35.30
C GLY A 202 -14.38 -11.65 -34.45
N LYS A 203 -15.03 -12.56 -33.72
CA LYS A 203 -14.36 -13.63 -32.96
C LYS A 203 -13.74 -14.68 -33.87
N LEU A 204 -14.40 -15.01 -34.98
CA LEU A 204 -13.86 -15.93 -35.96
C LEU A 204 -12.66 -15.28 -36.66
N THR A 205 -12.81 -14.11 -37.28
CA THR A 205 -11.75 -13.41 -38.03
C THR A 205 -10.57 -13.00 -37.14
N GLY A 206 -10.82 -12.47 -35.94
CA GLY A 206 -9.77 -12.13 -34.97
C GLY A 206 -9.15 -13.35 -34.27
N GLY A 207 -9.89 -14.45 -34.16
CA GLY A 207 -9.43 -15.71 -33.57
C GLY A 207 -8.56 -16.56 -34.50
N VAL A 208 -8.65 -16.39 -35.82
CA VAL A 208 -7.78 -17.12 -36.76
C VAL A 208 -6.35 -16.57 -36.80
N CYS A 209 -6.12 -15.32 -36.40
CA CYS A 209 -4.79 -14.69 -36.47
C CYS A 209 -3.88 -15.01 -35.27
N SER A 210 -4.44 -15.47 -34.13
CA SER A 210 -3.65 -15.78 -32.92
C SER A 210 -3.36 -17.27 -32.70
N ARG A 211 -4.06 -18.18 -33.40
CA ARG A 211 -3.86 -19.64 -33.27
C ARG A 211 -3.11 -20.30 -34.43
N ARG A 212 -2.71 -19.53 -35.45
CA ARG A 212 -1.85 -20.01 -36.55
C ARG A 212 -0.43 -19.44 -36.48
N ALA A 213 0.10 -19.25 -35.27
CA ALA A 213 1.54 -19.34 -35.06
C ALA A 213 1.96 -20.83 -35.02
N ARG A 214 1.64 -21.58 -36.09
CA ARG A 214 2.36 -22.82 -36.39
C ARG A 214 3.61 -22.39 -37.14
N ALA A 215 4.75 -22.70 -36.54
CA ALA A 215 6.05 -22.69 -37.16
C ALA A 215 5.96 -23.18 -38.63
N SER A 216 6.08 -22.25 -39.55
CA SER A 216 6.47 -22.51 -40.93
C SER A 216 7.79 -21.77 -41.14
N THR A 217 8.82 -22.18 -40.40
CA THR A 217 10.19 -21.92 -40.78
C THR A 217 10.50 -22.83 -41.97
N HIS A 218 10.08 -22.41 -43.17
CA HIS A 218 10.81 -22.81 -44.36
C HIS A 218 12.14 -22.06 -44.31
N VAL A 219 13.15 -22.74 -43.78
CA VAL A 219 14.54 -22.41 -43.98
C VAL A 219 14.81 -22.61 -45.47
N THR A 220 14.76 -21.54 -46.23
CA THR A 220 15.57 -21.43 -47.44
C THR A 220 16.76 -20.58 -47.06
N ASP A 221 17.93 -21.22 -47.05
CA ASP A 221 19.23 -20.57 -47.06
C ASP A 221 19.20 -19.31 -47.92
N THR A 222 19.46 -18.15 -47.33
CA THR A 222 20.61 -17.29 -47.66
C THR A 222 20.56 -15.98 -46.88
N ALA A 223 21.64 -15.73 -46.14
CA ALA A 223 22.22 -14.44 -45.78
C ALA A 223 21.48 -13.48 -44.80
N VAL A 224 22.28 -13.08 -43.80
CA VAL A 224 22.16 -11.93 -42.88
C VAL A 224 21.14 -12.07 -41.74
N ALA A 225 21.62 -12.66 -40.64
CA ALA A 225 20.94 -12.69 -39.36
C ALA A 225 21.08 -11.34 -38.63
N GLU A 226 20.11 -10.44 -38.81
CA GLU A 226 19.82 -9.42 -37.80
C GLU A 226 18.80 -9.99 -36.80
N ARG A 227 19.24 -10.18 -35.55
CA ARG A 227 18.39 -10.63 -34.45
C ARG A 227 17.42 -9.52 -34.07
N VAL A 228 16.14 -9.67 -34.41
CA VAL A 228 15.06 -8.87 -33.85
C VAL A 228 14.44 -9.65 -32.69
N ASP A 229 14.78 -9.23 -31.46
CA ASP A 229 14.15 -9.75 -30.25
C ASP A 229 12.71 -9.24 -30.13
N VAL A 230 11.75 -10.07 -30.54
CA VAL A 230 10.32 -9.79 -30.35
C VAL A 230 9.90 -10.21 -28.94
N THR A 231 9.95 -9.27 -27.99
CA THR A 231 9.42 -9.48 -26.64
C THR A 231 7.88 -9.39 -26.62
N CYS A 232 7.21 -10.54 -26.68
CA CYS A 232 5.76 -10.63 -26.46
C CYS A 232 5.43 -10.52 -24.96
N HIS A 233 4.89 -9.37 -24.53
CA HIS A 233 4.32 -9.20 -23.20
C HIS A 233 2.93 -9.87 -23.12
N ALA A 234 2.87 -11.05 -22.52
CA ALA A 234 1.61 -11.69 -22.13
C ALA A 234 0.95 -10.89 -20.99
N ARG A 235 -0.11 -10.14 -21.29
CA ARG A 235 -1.00 -9.54 -20.28
C ARG A 235 -1.89 -10.63 -19.69
N GLY A 236 -1.57 -11.05 -18.48
CA GLY A 236 -2.40 -11.91 -17.65
C GLY A 236 -3.71 -11.24 -17.24
N VAL A 237 -4.75 -12.07 -17.20
CA VAL A 237 -6.15 -11.80 -16.83
C VAL A 237 -6.28 -11.45 -15.35
#